data_AF-A0A0Q9T426-F1
#
_entry.id   AF-A0A0Q9T426-F1
#
_cell.length_a   1.000
_cell.length_b   1.000
_cell.length_c   1.000
_cell.angle_alpha   90.00
_cell.angle_beta   90.00
_cell.angle_gamma   90.00
#
_symmetry.space_group_name_H-M   'P 1'
#
loop_
_entity.id
_entity.type
_entity.pdbx_description
1 polymer ?
#
loop_
_entity_poly.entity_id
_entity_poly.type
_entity_poly.pdbx_seq_one_letter_code
_entity_poly.pdbx_strand_id
1 'polypeptide(L)'
;MLKGVLTIRFRKVIHTLLLLALSLLLMTGCAPFGFGPGLADYSYHLSGDYELNRLSANDIKVMVKTDSNVPGYMIPSKVVKIAWNDTYIIAEQQGFKRQFPNDPNDNHQVLDNVFYYWILDAPQKKAYGPFDEATFELKKKAFQIPDSMVLKDVNSYPKDPGTRVVTY
;
A
#
# COMPACT_ATOMS: atom_id res chain seq x y z
N MET A 1 28.28 62.36 -6.62
CA MET A 1 28.57 60.92 -6.90
C MET A 1 28.28 59.95 -5.74
N LEU A 2 28.20 60.39 -4.47
CA LEU A 2 28.01 59.48 -3.32
C LEU A 2 26.63 58.82 -3.19
N LYS A 3 25.54 59.50 -3.61
CA LYS A 3 24.15 59.01 -3.45
C LYS A 3 23.86 57.73 -4.25
N GLY A 4 24.47 57.57 -5.44
CA GLY A 4 24.26 56.42 -6.33
C GLY A 4 24.92 55.13 -5.87
N VAL A 5 26.11 55.22 -5.25
CA VAL A 5 26.85 54.04 -4.76
C VAL A 5 26.14 53.42 -3.55
N LEU A 6 25.59 54.26 -2.66
CA LEU A 6 24.84 53.82 -1.49
C LEU A 6 23.53 53.11 -1.87
N THR A 7 22.79 53.64 -2.85
CA THR A 7 21.55 53.01 -3.35
C THR A 7 21.80 51.68 -4.06
N ILE A 8 22.91 51.55 -4.80
CA ILE A 8 23.27 50.28 -5.46
C ILE A 8 23.64 49.21 -4.42
N ARG A 9 24.40 49.56 -3.38
CA ARG A 9 24.74 48.64 -2.28
C ARG A 9 23.51 48.20 -1.49
N PHE A 10 22.59 49.13 -1.23
CA PHE A 10 21.33 48.85 -0.52
C PHE A 10 20.41 47.91 -1.32
N ARG A 11 20.29 48.12 -2.64
CA ARG A 11 19.51 47.22 -3.53
C ARG A 11 20.07 45.80 -3.55
N LYS A 12 21.41 45.64 -3.60
CA LYS A 12 22.05 44.31 -3.57
C LYS A 12 21.79 43.57 -2.26
N VAL A 13 21.91 44.26 -1.11
CA VAL A 13 21.62 43.67 0.21
C VAL A 13 20.16 43.23 0.31
N ILE A 14 19.21 44.04 -0.17
CA ILE A 14 17.78 43.68 -0.19
C ILE A 14 17.54 42.44 -1.08
N HIS A 15 18.17 42.36 -2.25
CA HIS A 15 18.04 41.18 -3.13
C HIS A 15 18.63 39.93 -2.47
N THR A 16 19.79 40.03 -1.83
CA THR A 16 20.40 38.90 -1.11
C THR A 16 19.51 38.43 0.04
N LEU A 17 18.92 39.36 0.80
CA LEU A 17 17.98 39.04 1.88
C LEU A 17 16.68 38.41 1.37
N LEU A 18 16.16 38.88 0.23
CA LEU A 18 14.99 38.29 -0.44
C LEU A 18 15.25 36.86 -0.92
N LEU A 19 16.41 36.60 -1.54
CA LEU A 19 16.80 35.26 -1.97
C LEU A 19 17.01 34.33 -0.77
N LEU A 20 17.60 34.82 0.31
CA LEU A 20 17.77 34.06 1.55
C LEU A 20 16.41 33.72 2.18
N ALA A 21 15.49 34.68 2.27
CA ALA A 21 14.14 34.47 2.77
C ALA A 21 13.35 33.46 1.90
N LEU A 22 13.48 33.54 0.58
CA LEU A 22 12.86 32.59 -0.35
C LEU A 22 13.44 31.17 -0.19
N SER A 23 14.75 31.04 0.00
CA SER A 23 15.37 29.74 0.29
C SER A 23 14.91 29.12 1.62
N LEU A 24 14.70 29.95 2.65
CA LEU A 24 14.17 29.51 3.94
C LEU A 24 12.70 29.06 3.83
N LEU A 25 11.89 29.71 2.99
CA LEU A 25 10.52 29.29 2.65
C LEU A 25 10.44 27.96 1.89
N LEU A 26 11.45 27.64 1.07
CA LEU A 26 11.52 26.35 0.38
C LEU A 26 11.97 25.20 1.30
N MET A 27 12.57 25.50 2.45
CA MET A 27 13.02 24.52 3.46
C MET A 27 11.99 24.26 4.57
N THR A 28 10.87 25.00 4.63
CA THR A 28 9.75 24.67 5.52
C THR A 28 8.92 23.53 4.92
N GLY A 29 9.54 22.37 4.73
CA GLY A 29 8.90 21.12 4.35
C GLY A 29 8.19 20.45 5.53
N CYS A 30 7.17 21.10 6.08
CA CYS A 30 6.15 20.45 6.90
C CYS A 30 4.80 21.07 6.56
N ALA A 31 4.33 20.79 5.34
CA ALA A 31 2.92 20.96 5.05
C ALA A 31 2.13 19.91 5.88
N PRO A 32 1.14 20.30 6.69
CA PRO A 32 0.20 19.37 7.33
C PRO A 32 -0.72 18.67 6.32
N PHE A 33 -0.60 19.00 5.04
CA PHE A 33 -1.28 18.37 3.92
C PHE A 33 -0.24 17.59 3.09
N GLY A 34 -0.13 16.30 3.40
CA GLY A 34 0.89 15.39 2.90
C GLY A 34 0.83 15.14 1.40
N PHE A 35 1.49 16.00 0.63
CA PHE A 35 1.87 15.72 -0.75
C PHE A 35 3.36 15.34 -0.78
N GLY A 36 3.61 14.02 -0.69
CA GLY A 36 4.92 13.36 -0.75
C GLY A 36 4.77 11.93 -1.30
N PRO A 37 5.86 11.28 -1.79
CA PRO A 37 5.79 10.19 -2.75
C PRO A 37 5.23 8.89 -2.16
N GLY A 38 4.08 8.44 -2.67
CA GLY A 38 3.45 7.16 -2.34
C GLY A 38 2.88 7.09 -0.92
N LEU A 39 1.80 6.32 -0.72
CA LEU A 39 1.43 5.92 0.63
C LEU A 39 2.66 5.20 1.25
N ALA A 40 2.97 5.48 2.52
CA ALA A 40 4.07 4.83 3.23
C ALA A 40 3.85 3.31 3.33
N ASP A 41 4.94 2.56 3.50
CA ASP A 41 4.87 1.14 3.81
C ASP A 41 4.14 0.95 5.14
N TYR A 42 3.29 -0.07 5.20
CA TYR A 42 2.54 -0.38 6.41
C TYR A 42 2.20 -1.86 6.48
N SER A 43 1.97 -2.34 7.70
CA SER A 43 1.32 -3.60 7.94
C SER A 43 0.24 -3.47 9.00
N TYR A 44 -0.70 -4.41 9.00
CA TYR A 44 -1.62 -4.60 10.11
C TYR A 44 -2.00 -6.07 10.26
N HIS A 45 -2.28 -6.44 11.50
CA HIS A 45 -2.67 -7.78 11.88
C HIS A 45 -4.05 -8.17 11.36
N LEU A 46 -4.20 -9.42 10.96
CA LEU A 46 -5.44 -10.04 10.53
C LEU A 46 -5.81 -11.16 11.52
N SER A 47 -6.45 -12.23 11.04
CA SER A 47 -6.77 -13.42 11.82
C SER A 47 -5.53 -14.26 12.10
N GLY A 48 -5.37 -14.78 13.32
CA GLY A 48 -4.30 -15.72 13.65
C GLY A 48 -2.91 -15.14 13.41
N ASP A 49 -2.01 -15.86 12.74
CA ASP A 49 -0.63 -15.39 12.49
C ASP A 49 -0.49 -14.56 11.19
N TYR A 50 -1.60 -14.10 10.61
CA TYR A 50 -1.60 -13.38 9.34
C TYR A 50 -1.51 -11.87 9.52
N GLU A 51 -0.87 -11.23 8.55
CA GLU A 51 -0.86 -9.78 8.39
C GLU A 51 -1.06 -9.40 6.93
N LEU A 52 -1.65 -8.23 6.72
CA LEU A 52 -1.57 -7.56 5.43
C LEU A 52 -0.31 -6.70 5.44
N ASN A 53 0.53 -6.87 4.43
CA ASN A 53 1.78 -6.15 4.29
C ASN A 53 1.78 -5.37 2.97
N ARG A 54 2.06 -4.06 3.06
CA ARG A 54 2.23 -3.16 1.92
C ARG A 54 3.66 -2.65 1.89
N LEU A 55 4.40 -3.10 0.88
CA LEU A 55 5.77 -2.65 0.58
C LEU A 55 5.82 -1.67 -0.61
N SER A 56 4.76 -1.62 -1.41
CA SER A 56 4.59 -0.62 -2.47
C SER A 56 3.13 -0.56 -2.93
N ALA A 57 2.81 0.35 -3.84
CA ALA A 57 1.49 0.37 -4.50
C ALA A 57 1.21 -0.91 -5.32
N ASN A 58 2.25 -1.67 -5.67
CA ASN A 58 2.13 -2.91 -6.42
C ASN A 58 2.28 -4.16 -5.55
N ASP A 59 2.83 -4.02 -4.35
CA ASP A 59 3.08 -5.13 -3.44
C ASP A 59 2.28 -4.93 -2.14
N ILE A 60 0.99 -5.30 -2.23
CA ILE A 60 0.06 -5.42 -1.11
C ILE A 60 -0.41 -6.87 -1.06
N LYS A 61 0.00 -7.63 -0.04
CA LYS A 61 -0.23 -9.08 0.06
C LYS A 61 -0.61 -9.48 1.48
N VAL A 62 -1.25 -10.64 1.62
CA VAL A 62 -1.51 -11.27 2.92
C VAL A 62 -0.50 -12.40 3.12
N MET A 63 0.23 -12.37 4.23
CA MET A 63 1.27 -13.33 4.55
C MET A 63 1.28 -13.69 6.04
N VAL A 64 1.97 -14.77 6.40
CA VAL A 64 2.21 -15.15 7.78
C VAL A 64 3.33 -14.29 8.36
N LYS A 65 3.17 -13.78 9.59
CA LYS A 65 4.10 -12.87 10.27
C LYS A 65 5.53 -13.42 10.43
N THR A 66 5.69 -14.75 10.47
CA THR A 66 6.97 -15.43 10.77
C THR A 66 7.78 -15.82 9.54
N ASP A 67 7.60 -15.13 8.41
CA ASP A 67 8.46 -15.24 7.21
C ASP A 67 8.44 -16.62 6.51
N SER A 68 7.27 -17.23 6.37
CA SER A 68 7.12 -18.46 5.58
C SER A 68 6.75 -18.13 4.13
N ASN A 69 7.75 -18.10 3.26
CA ASN A 69 7.61 -18.05 1.79
C ASN A 69 7.10 -19.39 1.22
N VAL A 70 6.16 -20.04 1.93
CA VAL A 70 5.63 -21.36 1.59
C VAL A 70 4.35 -21.16 0.78
N PRO A 71 4.34 -21.58 -0.50
CA PRO A 71 3.16 -21.44 -1.35
C PRO A 71 1.98 -22.21 -0.77
N GLY A 72 0.86 -21.52 -0.53
CA GLY A 72 -0.36 -22.06 0.08
C GLY A 72 -0.88 -21.28 1.30
N TYR A 73 -0.01 -20.47 1.92
CA TYR A 73 -0.33 -19.64 3.10
C TYR A 73 -0.36 -18.14 2.79
N MET A 74 -0.63 -17.74 1.55
CA MET A 74 -0.62 -16.32 1.20
C MET A 74 -1.69 -15.98 0.18
N ILE A 75 -2.17 -14.73 0.27
CA ILE A 75 -2.91 -14.10 -0.83
C ILE A 75 -1.89 -13.24 -1.58
N PRO A 76 -1.66 -13.48 -2.88
CA PRO A 76 -0.62 -12.78 -3.63
C PRO A 76 -0.85 -11.27 -3.73
N SER A 77 0.18 -10.56 -4.18
CA SER A 77 0.21 -9.09 -4.28
C SER A 77 -0.98 -8.51 -5.06
N LYS A 78 -1.23 -7.20 -4.90
CA LYS A 78 -2.37 -6.45 -5.47
C LYS A 78 -3.71 -6.67 -4.77
N VAL A 79 -3.69 -6.97 -3.47
CA VAL A 79 -4.91 -6.90 -2.65
C VAL A 79 -5.39 -5.45 -2.54
N VAL A 80 -6.62 -5.19 -2.97
CA VAL A 80 -7.24 -3.85 -2.97
C VAL A 80 -8.34 -3.71 -1.93
N LYS A 81 -9.07 -4.80 -1.64
CA LYS A 81 -10.04 -4.84 -0.53
C LYS A 81 -9.84 -6.08 0.31
N ILE A 82 -10.16 -5.97 1.60
CA ILE A 82 -10.02 -7.04 2.57
C ILE A 82 -11.09 -6.95 3.66
N ALA A 83 -11.46 -8.10 4.21
CA ALA A 83 -12.22 -8.22 5.44
C ALA A 83 -11.83 -9.53 6.14
N TRP A 84 -11.97 -9.59 7.47
CA TRP A 84 -11.57 -10.76 8.24
C TRP A 84 -12.36 -10.89 9.56
N ASN A 85 -12.37 -12.10 10.11
CA ASN A 85 -12.84 -12.45 11.46
C ASN A 85 -11.85 -13.46 12.07
N ASP A 86 -12.17 -14.14 13.17
CA ASP A 86 -11.21 -15.06 13.80
C ASP A 86 -10.86 -16.31 12.97
N THR A 87 -11.64 -16.63 11.93
CA THR A 87 -11.50 -17.87 11.14
C THR A 87 -11.05 -17.62 9.70
N TYR A 88 -11.64 -16.62 9.05
CA TYR A 88 -11.47 -16.37 7.63
C TYR A 88 -10.94 -14.96 7.37
N ILE A 89 -10.12 -14.88 6.34
CA ILE A 89 -9.70 -13.64 5.68
C ILE A 89 -10.21 -13.72 4.25
N ILE A 90 -10.95 -12.71 3.80
CA ILE A 90 -11.40 -12.59 2.41
C ILE A 90 -10.77 -11.38 1.76
N ALA A 91 -10.43 -11.50 0.49
CA ALA A 91 -9.76 -10.43 -0.24
C ALA A 91 -10.24 -10.30 -1.70
N GLU A 92 -10.22 -9.06 -2.18
CA GLU A 92 -10.32 -8.71 -3.58
C GLU A 92 -8.91 -8.30 -4.05
N GLN A 93 -8.46 -8.92 -5.13
CA GLN A 93 -7.17 -8.72 -5.76
C GLN A 93 -7.39 -8.12 -7.14
N GLN A 94 -6.72 -7.01 -7.43
CA GLN A 94 -6.68 -6.47 -8.77
C GLN A 94 -5.80 -7.36 -9.65
N GLY A 95 -6.32 -7.78 -10.80
CA GLY A 95 -5.59 -8.55 -11.78
C GLY A 95 -4.33 -7.80 -12.19
N PHE A 96 -3.21 -8.50 -12.23
CA PHE A 96 -1.98 -7.99 -12.79
C PHE A 96 -1.30 -9.10 -13.57
N LYS A 97 -0.74 -8.74 -14.72
CA LYS A 97 0.01 -9.66 -15.57
C LYS A 97 1.41 -9.12 -15.78
N ARG A 98 2.35 -10.02 -15.99
CA ARG A 98 3.62 -9.68 -16.62
C ARG A 98 3.36 -9.16 -18.03
N GLN A 99 3.89 -7.98 -18.34
CA GLN A 99 3.78 -7.39 -19.68
C GLN A 99 4.65 -8.19 -20.68
N PHE A 100 5.81 -8.65 -20.23
CA PHE A 100 6.78 -9.47 -20.96
C PHE A 100 7.18 -10.69 -20.10
N PRO A 101 6.45 -11.82 -20.20
CA PRO A 101 6.64 -12.98 -19.33
C PRO A 101 8.07 -13.54 -19.28
N ASN A 102 8.82 -13.35 -20.37
CA ASN A 102 10.18 -13.87 -20.55
C ASN A 102 11.28 -12.84 -20.21
N ASP A 103 10.93 -11.61 -19.83
CA ASP A 103 11.90 -10.59 -19.42
C ASP A 103 12.09 -10.65 -17.89
N PRO A 104 13.33 -10.87 -17.38
CA PRO A 104 13.59 -10.84 -15.94
C PRO A 104 13.37 -9.46 -15.32
N ASN A 105 13.40 -8.38 -16.11
CA ASN A 105 13.17 -6.99 -15.67
C ASN A 105 11.75 -6.50 -16.00
N ASP A 106 10.81 -7.43 -16.22
CA ASP A 106 9.47 -7.09 -16.65
C ASP A 106 8.71 -6.24 -15.62
N ASN A 107 8.05 -5.20 -16.12
CA ASN A 107 7.13 -4.40 -15.33
C ASN A 107 5.76 -5.09 -15.32
N HIS A 108 5.19 -5.22 -14.12
CA HIS A 108 3.85 -5.75 -13.99
C HIS A 108 2.83 -4.73 -14.53
N GLN A 109 2.00 -5.15 -15.48
CA GLN A 109 0.86 -4.39 -15.96
C GLN A 109 -0.36 -4.72 -15.11
N VAL A 110 -0.92 -3.70 -14.47
CA VAL A 110 -2.23 -3.80 -13.82
C VAL A 110 -3.30 -3.95 -14.90
N LEU A 111 -4.17 -4.93 -14.73
CA LEU A 111 -5.32 -5.16 -15.59
C LEU A 111 -6.49 -4.35 -15.06
N ASP A 112 -6.95 -3.38 -15.84
CA ASP A 112 -8.12 -2.59 -15.49
C ASP A 112 -9.36 -3.47 -15.48
N ASN A 113 -10.21 -3.30 -14.46
CA ASN A 113 -11.49 -4.00 -14.30
C ASN A 113 -11.44 -5.53 -14.25
N VAL A 114 -10.26 -6.12 -14.06
CA VAL A 114 -10.11 -7.55 -13.79
C VAL A 114 -9.85 -7.71 -12.30
N PHE A 115 -10.73 -8.44 -11.62
CA PHE A 115 -10.62 -8.71 -10.20
C PHE A 115 -10.71 -10.19 -9.93
N TYR A 116 -9.94 -10.63 -8.94
CA TYR A 116 -9.92 -11.98 -8.43
C TYR A 116 -10.22 -11.95 -6.95
N TYR A 117 -10.88 -12.99 -6.46
CA TYR A 117 -11.29 -13.08 -5.07
C TYR A 117 -10.65 -14.27 -4.39
N TRP A 118 -10.36 -14.10 -3.11
CA TRP A 118 -9.66 -15.10 -2.30
C TRP A 118 -10.37 -15.30 -0.97
N ILE A 119 -10.35 -16.54 -0.50
CA ILE A 119 -10.74 -16.93 0.86
C ILE A 119 -9.53 -17.61 1.48
N LEU A 120 -9.10 -17.17 2.65
CA LEU A 120 -8.04 -17.80 3.42
C LEU A 120 -8.64 -18.30 4.74
N ASP A 121 -8.54 -19.60 4.96
CA ASP A 121 -8.87 -20.28 6.21
C ASP A 121 -7.64 -20.24 7.11
N ALA A 122 -7.68 -19.38 8.13
CA ALA A 122 -6.53 -19.10 8.98
C ALA A 122 -6.17 -20.31 9.88
N PRO A 123 -7.13 -21.00 10.53
CA PRO A 123 -6.85 -22.24 11.26
C PRO A 123 -6.25 -23.36 10.41
N GLN A 124 -6.80 -23.59 9.21
CA GLN A 124 -6.30 -24.64 8.30
C GLN A 124 -5.05 -24.21 7.53
N LYS A 125 -4.66 -22.94 7.63
CA LYS A 125 -3.58 -22.33 6.87
C LYS A 125 -3.75 -22.65 5.38
N LYS A 126 -4.87 -22.24 4.78
CA LYS A 126 -5.13 -22.56 3.38
C LYS A 126 -5.82 -21.42 2.65
N ALA A 127 -5.19 -20.98 1.57
CA ALA A 127 -5.79 -20.05 0.63
C ALA A 127 -6.56 -20.80 -0.47
N TYR A 128 -7.74 -20.28 -0.80
CA TYR A 128 -8.63 -20.74 -1.85
C TYR A 128 -8.85 -19.58 -2.83
N GLY A 129 -8.49 -19.82 -4.08
CA GLY A 129 -8.57 -18.84 -5.16
C GLY A 129 -7.45 -19.04 -6.18
N PRO A 130 -7.30 -18.12 -7.15
CA PRO A 130 -8.20 -16.98 -7.38
C PRO A 130 -9.57 -17.41 -7.89
N PHE A 131 -10.64 -16.72 -7.47
CA PHE A 131 -12.01 -16.91 -7.96
C PHE A 131 -12.50 -15.70 -8.74
N ASP A 132 -13.48 -15.89 -9.62
CA ASP A 132 -14.37 -14.81 -10.04
C ASP A 132 -15.41 -14.49 -8.94
N GLU A 133 -16.15 -13.40 -9.11
CA GLU A 133 -17.11 -12.91 -8.12
C GLU A 133 -18.23 -13.93 -7.84
N ALA A 134 -18.78 -14.54 -8.90
CA ALA A 134 -19.87 -15.50 -8.76
C ALA A 134 -19.43 -16.74 -7.98
N THR A 135 -18.25 -17.29 -8.30
CA THR A 135 -17.66 -18.42 -7.59
C THR A 135 -17.32 -18.05 -6.15
N PHE A 136 -16.81 -16.84 -5.93
CA PHE A 136 -16.51 -16.34 -4.59
C PHE A 136 -17.74 -16.27 -3.69
N GLU A 137 -18.86 -15.73 -4.18
CA GLU A 137 -20.11 -15.67 -3.41
C GLU A 137 -20.68 -17.07 -3.13
N LEU A 138 -20.57 -18.01 -4.08
CA LEU A 138 -20.93 -19.41 -3.84
C LEU A 138 -20.02 -20.06 -2.78
N LYS A 139 -18.72 -19.79 -2.82
CA LYS A 139 -17.76 -20.30 -1.83
C LYS A 139 -18.01 -19.67 -0.46
N LYS A 140 -18.23 -18.35 -0.35
CA LYS A 140 -18.60 -17.71 0.92
C LYS A 140 -19.76 -18.42 1.61
N LYS A 141 -20.82 -18.74 0.85
CA LYS A 141 -21.97 -19.51 1.36
C LYS A 141 -21.58 -20.93 1.80
N ALA A 142 -20.78 -21.63 1.00
CA ALA A 142 -20.32 -22.99 1.30
C ALA A 142 -19.43 -23.06 2.56
N PHE A 143 -18.59 -22.04 2.77
CA PHE A 143 -17.74 -21.87 3.96
C PHE A 143 -18.48 -21.22 5.13
N GLN A 144 -19.77 -20.87 4.97
CA GLN A 144 -20.59 -20.21 5.99
C GLN A 144 -19.96 -18.90 6.49
N ILE A 145 -19.31 -18.16 5.59
CA ILE A 145 -18.71 -16.85 5.90
C ILE A 145 -19.87 -15.85 6.14
N PRO A 146 -19.89 -15.14 7.29
CA PRO A 146 -20.98 -14.22 7.60
C PRO A 146 -21.13 -13.09 6.58
N ASP A 147 -22.37 -12.74 6.23
CA ASP A 147 -22.67 -11.61 5.33
C ASP A 147 -22.19 -10.26 5.88
N SER A 148 -21.95 -10.17 7.19
CA SER A 148 -21.35 -8.99 7.83
C SER A 148 -19.88 -8.78 7.45
N MET A 149 -19.21 -9.80 6.90
CA MET A 149 -17.84 -9.70 6.41
C MET A 149 -17.83 -9.05 5.02
N VAL A 150 -17.94 -7.72 5.02
CA VAL A 150 -17.97 -6.89 3.81
C VAL A 150 -16.56 -6.40 3.48
N LEU A 151 -16.11 -6.66 2.25
CA LEU A 151 -14.83 -6.20 1.72
C LEU A 151 -14.73 -4.66 1.78
N LYS A 152 -13.67 -4.15 2.40
CA LYS A 152 -13.36 -2.71 2.47
C LYS A 152 -11.97 -2.42 1.93
N ASP A 153 -11.74 -1.21 1.46
CA ASP A 153 -10.45 -0.76 0.97
C ASP A 153 -9.35 -1.02 2.01
N VAL A 154 -8.21 -1.58 1.58
CA VAL A 154 -7.08 -1.91 2.45
C VAL A 154 -6.52 -0.70 3.21
N ASN A 155 -6.71 0.51 2.69
CA ASN A 155 -6.26 1.77 3.30
C ASN A 155 -7.25 2.33 4.32
N SER A 156 -8.46 1.75 4.43
CA SER A 156 -9.48 2.20 5.38
C SER A 156 -9.24 1.73 6.82
N TYR A 157 -8.32 0.78 7.00
CA TYR A 157 -8.02 0.19 8.31
C TYR A 157 -6.93 0.98 9.06
N PRO A 158 -7.00 1.04 10.41
CA PRO A 158 -5.92 1.58 11.22
C PRO A 158 -4.61 0.84 10.96
N LYS A 159 -3.55 1.59 10.65
CA LYS A 159 -2.22 1.05 10.39
C LYS A 159 -1.49 0.87 11.73
N ASP A 160 -0.77 -0.23 11.90
CA ASP A 160 0.08 -0.38 13.08
C ASP A 160 1.25 0.62 12.96
N PRO A 161 1.39 1.59 13.90
CA PRO A 161 2.49 2.54 13.87
C PRO A 161 3.86 1.91 14.19
N GLY A 162 3.94 0.61 14.52
CA GLY A 162 5.12 -0.02 15.12
C GLY A 162 5.90 -1.03 14.29
N THR A 163 5.41 -1.54 13.16
CA THR A 163 6.15 -2.58 12.44
C THR A 163 7.23 -1.93 11.57
N ARG A 164 8.46 -1.90 12.08
CA ARG A 164 9.66 -1.75 11.24
C ARG A 164 9.60 -2.84 10.18
N VAL A 165 9.25 -2.45 8.96
CA VAL A 165 9.44 -3.30 7.79
C VAL A 165 10.94 -3.57 7.73
N VAL A 166 11.35 -4.80 8.01
CA VAL A 166 12.73 -5.22 7.82
C VAL A 166 12.93 -5.26 6.30
N THR A 167 13.51 -4.19 5.75
CA THR A 167 14.08 -4.20 4.41
C THR A 167 15.25 -5.17 4.42
N TYR A 168 15.09 -6.29 3.71
CA TYR A 168 16.19 -7.19 3.34
C TYR A 168 16.99 -6.62 2.18
#